data_AF-A0A7J2YC98-F1
#
_entry.id   AF-A0A7J2YC98-F1
#
_cell.length_a   1.000
_cell.length_b   1.000
_cell.length_c   1.000
_cell.angle_alpha   90.00
_cell.angle_beta   90.00
_cell.angle_gamma   90.00
#
_symmetry.space_group_name_H-M   'P 1'
#
loop_
_entity.id
_entity.type
_entity.pdbx_description
1 polymer ?
#
loop_
_entity_poly.entity_id
_entity_poly.type
_entity_poly.pdbx_seq_one_letter_code
_entity_poly.pdbx_strand_id
1 'polypeptide(L)'
;MKSENIKALAAIILPTLMVLAVPYNAYASEMESEEVELAAQIEFIRAHMAQAVANKEANRIDLAVAHAGHPVAEHFLMIAPEIKEYDEVMHDGLQTSLDQLPNKVQASSNDDFKKEVDRIDALLEDVTNTVIQSEMKDTKFWIKVSIVVLEDAENEYEEAISEGKIKEMIEYQDAQGFIARAEAIFKKISIEEHEREEIEGFFADLKNAIDTAQEPATVETIIGGIVHEYREVAGLEEEMTKQPSVANIKALLESLMGHYEEGHYDIAEQMAIKAYLDNYEFLESAIEEKDPELMESTEIMLREELRQLIKDHAPIEQLEGKVEQINVNLDKILALGIGIAEEEDDPRLQYVKNIRILLEKTVKEYEEGEYEEAMSFAIKAYLDNYEFLENDVEEHDEELNDEIEQMLRDELQEKIRNRAPASEIKQLVGEINAKLDAVEVIVPEFPLGLALVMASIVGTMVVLTRAKKLGLP
;
A
#
# COMPACT_ATOMS: atom_id res chain seq x y z
N MET A 1 18.08 23.16 -51.38
CA MET A 1 16.81 23.84 -51.70
C MET A 1 15.78 22.78 -52.00
N LYS A 2 14.75 22.47 -51.22
CA LYS A 2 14.15 22.95 -49.96
C LYS A 2 13.56 21.67 -49.32
N SER A 3 13.85 21.30 -48.07
CA SER A 3 13.21 21.75 -46.82
C SER A 3 11.69 21.84 -46.91
N GLU A 4 10.99 20.74 -46.65
CA GLU A 4 9.65 20.67 -46.07
C GLU A 4 9.27 19.17 -45.95
N ASN A 5 8.59 18.80 -44.87
CA ASN A 5 8.16 17.44 -44.47
C ASN A 5 9.02 16.71 -43.43
N ILE A 6 9.33 17.36 -42.30
CA ILE A 6 9.39 16.69 -41.00
C ILE A 6 8.75 17.63 -39.97
N LYS A 7 7.42 17.67 -39.96
CA LYS A 7 6.58 18.31 -38.93
C LYS A 7 5.23 17.58 -38.91
N ALA A 8 5.21 16.37 -38.38
CA ALA A 8 3.99 15.68 -37.94
C ALA A 8 4.42 14.37 -37.28
N LEU A 9 4.54 14.38 -35.95
CA LEU A 9 4.11 13.35 -35.00
C LEU A 9 4.81 13.66 -33.66
N ALA A 10 4.20 14.56 -32.90
CA ALA A 10 4.37 14.70 -31.46
C ALA A 10 3.03 15.27 -30.97
N ALA A 11 2.05 14.38 -30.93
CA ALA A 11 0.76 14.62 -30.30
C ALA A 11 0.55 13.41 -29.40
N ILE A 12 1.27 13.39 -28.30
CA ILE A 12 0.97 12.52 -27.16
C ILE A 12 -0.12 13.25 -26.38
N ILE A 13 -1.18 12.51 -26.08
CA ILE A 13 -2.38 12.98 -25.41
C ILE A 13 -2.00 13.17 -23.94
N LEU A 14 -1.90 14.41 -23.48
CA LEU A 14 -1.73 14.74 -22.07
C LEU A 14 -3.05 14.38 -21.34
N PRO A 15 -3.08 13.42 -20.40
CA PRO A 15 -4.21 13.35 -19.49
C PRO A 15 -4.13 14.55 -18.55
N THR A 16 -5.25 15.28 -18.47
CA THR A 16 -5.38 16.45 -17.60
C THR A 16 -5.59 15.93 -16.18
N LEU A 17 -4.54 15.92 -15.35
CA LEU A 17 -4.64 15.59 -13.93
C LEU A 17 -5.48 16.68 -13.23
N MET A 18 -6.67 16.29 -12.75
CA MET A 18 -7.53 17.15 -11.95
C MET A 18 -7.22 16.87 -10.48
N VAL A 19 -6.35 17.69 -9.88
CA VAL A 19 -6.01 17.61 -8.45
C VAL A 19 -7.27 17.90 -7.63
N LEU A 20 -7.86 16.87 -7.05
CA LEU A 20 -8.81 17.00 -5.96
C LEU A 20 -7.99 17.30 -4.70
N ALA A 21 -8.14 18.52 -4.17
CA ALA A 21 -7.51 18.90 -2.91
C ALA A 21 -8.13 18.10 -1.76
N VAL A 22 -7.45 17.02 -1.37
CA VAL A 22 -7.64 16.31 -0.10
C VAL A 22 -7.04 17.19 1.01
N PRO A 23 -7.65 17.28 2.21
CA PRO A 23 -7.09 18.08 3.30
C PRO A 23 -5.66 17.65 3.63
N TYR A 24 -4.76 18.61 3.46
CA TYR A 24 -3.31 18.55 3.64
C TYR A 24 -2.96 18.11 5.06
N ASN A 25 -2.39 16.91 5.19
CA ASN A 25 -1.87 16.38 6.46
C ASN A 25 -0.56 17.11 6.81
N ALA A 26 -0.33 17.36 8.10
CA ALA A 26 0.87 18.04 8.59
C ALA A 26 2.20 17.35 8.17
N TYR A 27 2.15 16.05 7.86
CA TYR A 27 3.27 15.25 7.35
C TYR A 27 3.76 15.68 5.97
N ALA A 28 2.87 16.14 5.07
CA ALA A 28 3.28 16.67 3.76
C ALA A 28 4.24 17.87 3.90
N SER A 29 4.06 18.69 4.95
CA SER A 29 4.89 19.87 5.19
C SER A 29 6.32 19.60 5.65
N GLU A 30 6.65 18.37 6.12
CA GLU A 30 8.02 18.01 6.51
C GLU A 30 8.85 17.43 5.35
N MET A 31 8.22 16.91 4.30
CA MET A 31 8.88 16.47 3.06
C MET A 31 9.07 17.60 2.05
N GLU A 32 8.28 18.69 2.14
CA GLU A 32 8.32 19.86 1.26
C GLU A 32 9.44 20.87 1.59
N SER A 33 10.69 20.44 1.54
CA SER A 33 11.82 21.37 1.43
C SER A 33 12.09 21.62 -0.05
N GLU A 34 12.20 22.89 -0.46
CA GLU A 34 12.57 23.28 -1.84
C GLU A 34 13.89 22.59 -2.24
N GLU A 35 14.80 22.36 -1.29
CA GLU A 35 16.05 21.63 -1.52
C GLU A 35 15.86 20.12 -1.73
N VAL A 36 14.92 19.48 -1.03
CA VAL A 36 14.58 18.05 -1.23
C VAL A 36 13.96 17.87 -2.62
N GLU A 37 13.00 18.72 -2.98
CA GLU A 37 12.39 18.71 -4.31
C GLU A 37 13.45 18.94 -5.40
N LEU A 38 14.31 19.96 -5.24
CA LEU A 38 15.41 20.22 -6.15
C LEU A 38 16.33 18.99 -6.33
N ALA A 39 16.73 18.34 -5.23
CA ALA A 39 17.56 17.14 -5.29
C ALA A 39 16.86 15.97 -5.99
N ALA A 40 15.60 15.71 -5.67
CA ALA A 40 14.83 14.63 -6.28
C ALA A 40 14.69 14.83 -7.80
N GLN A 41 14.35 16.05 -8.23
CA GLN A 41 14.24 16.40 -9.66
C GLN A 41 15.57 16.25 -10.40
N ILE A 42 16.69 16.57 -9.76
CA ILE A 42 18.03 16.30 -10.32
C ILE A 42 18.27 14.80 -10.48
N GLU A 43 17.85 13.98 -9.51
CA GLU A 43 17.99 12.52 -9.57
C GLU A 43 17.10 11.91 -10.66
N PHE A 44 15.87 12.39 -10.87
CA PHE A 44 15.04 11.99 -12.01
C PHE A 44 15.69 12.32 -13.35
N ILE A 45 16.24 13.54 -13.51
CA ILE A 45 16.99 13.91 -14.73
C ILE A 45 18.16 12.95 -14.96
N ARG A 46 18.90 12.59 -13.91
CA ARG A 46 20.01 11.62 -13.99
C ARG A 46 19.55 10.23 -14.41
N ALA A 47 18.41 9.77 -13.91
CA ALA A 47 17.82 8.49 -14.27
C ALA A 47 17.49 8.41 -15.76
N HIS A 48 16.75 9.41 -16.26
CA HIS A 48 16.40 9.57 -17.68
C HIS A 48 17.63 9.58 -18.58
N MET A 49 18.65 10.35 -18.22
CA MET A 49 19.90 10.38 -18.99
C MET A 49 20.60 9.01 -19.03
N ALA A 50 20.59 8.26 -17.92
CA ALA A 50 21.15 6.91 -17.89
C ALA A 50 20.35 5.95 -18.80
N GLN A 51 19.02 6.02 -18.79
CA GLN A 51 18.17 5.24 -19.69
C GLN A 51 18.37 5.62 -21.16
N ALA A 52 18.57 6.91 -21.47
CA ALA A 52 18.88 7.37 -22.82
C ALA A 52 20.19 6.77 -23.33
N VAL A 53 21.23 6.73 -22.49
CA VAL A 53 22.52 6.10 -22.83
C VAL A 53 22.34 4.60 -23.06
N ALA A 54 21.71 3.90 -22.13
CA ALA A 54 21.51 2.44 -22.23
C ALA A 54 20.71 2.06 -23.48
N ASN A 55 19.63 2.78 -23.78
CA ASN A 55 18.83 2.55 -24.98
C ASN A 55 19.59 2.88 -26.26
N LYS A 56 20.40 3.94 -26.28
CA LYS A 56 21.24 4.26 -27.45
C LYS A 56 22.29 3.17 -27.69
N GLU A 57 22.95 2.70 -26.63
CA GLU A 57 23.92 1.59 -26.71
C GLU A 57 23.27 0.29 -27.20
N ALA A 58 22.02 0.03 -26.80
CA ALA A 58 21.21 -1.08 -27.29
C ALA A 58 20.59 -0.87 -28.68
N ASN A 59 20.89 0.26 -29.35
CA ASN A 59 20.33 0.65 -30.66
C ASN A 59 18.78 0.78 -30.65
N ARG A 60 18.20 1.11 -29.50
CA ARG A 60 16.78 1.43 -29.30
C ARG A 60 16.57 2.94 -29.38
N ILE A 61 16.69 3.48 -30.59
CA ILE A 61 16.80 4.94 -30.79
C ILE A 61 15.56 5.70 -30.34
N ASP A 62 14.35 5.18 -30.57
CA ASP A 62 13.12 5.88 -30.20
C ASP A 62 12.99 6.02 -28.67
N LEU A 63 13.31 4.95 -27.92
CA LEU A 63 13.37 5.01 -26.46
C LEU A 63 14.48 5.96 -25.98
N ALA A 64 15.65 5.91 -26.61
CA ALA A 64 16.74 6.83 -26.25
C ALA A 64 16.38 8.30 -26.48
N VAL A 65 15.59 8.61 -27.52
CA VAL A 65 15.09 9.97 -27.78
C VAL A 65 14.02 10.38 -26.76
N ALA A 66 13.12 9.47 -26.38
CA ALA A 66 12.11 9.74 -25.35
C ALA A 66 12.77 10.10 -24.00
N HIS A 67 13.61 9.20 -23.49
CA HIS A 67 14.39 9.39 -22.26
C HIS A 67 15.31 10.62 -22.28
N ALA A 68 15.87 10.96 -23.44
CA ALA A 68 16.66 12.18 -23.56
C ALA A 68 15.81 13.47 -23.49
N GLY A 69 14.49 13.38 -23.70
CA GLY A 69 13.54 14.49 -23.74
C GLY A 69 12.79 14.71 -22.43
N HIS A 70 12.47 13.64 -21.71
CA HIS A 70 11.79 13.67 -20.40
C HIS A 70 12.41 14.65 -19.39
N PRO A 71 13.76 14.77 -19.26
CA PRO A 71 14.38 15.75 -18.37
C PRO A 71 13.87 17.18 -18.50
N VAL A 72 13.61 17.67 -19.71
CA VAL A 72 13.06 19.01 -19.92
C VAL A 72 11.54 19.03 -19.78
N ALA A 73 10.88 17.97 -20.26
CA ALA A 73 9.43 17.93 -20.32
C ALA A 73 8.77 17.84 -18.94
N GLU A 74 9.37 17.08 -18.03
CA GLU A 74 8.78 16.75 -16.73
C GLU A 74 9.52 17.42 -15.56
N HIS A 75 10.84 17.35 -15.51
CA HIS A 75 11.57 17.62 -14.26
C HIS A 75 12.23 19.00 -14.21
N PHE A 76 12.99 19.39 -15.25
CA PHE A 76 13.77 20.63 -15.24
C PHE A 76 12.88 21.87 -15.10
N LEU A 77 11.66 21.86 -15.64
CA LEU A 77 10.74 22.98 -15.54
C LEU A 77 10.33 23.30 -14.10
N MET A 78 10.30 22.30 -13.21
CA MET A 78 9.95 22.48 -11.80
C MET A 78 11.05 23.22 -11.06
N ILE A 79 12.32 22.92 -11.36
CA ILE A 79 13.51 23.46 -10.66
C ILE A 79 14.18 24.65 -11.34
N ALA A 80 13.75 24.98 -12.57
CA ALA A 80 14.34 26.06 -13.35
C ALA A 80 14.28 27.42 -12.64
N PRO A 81 13.17 27.81 -11.95
CA PRO A 81 13.12 29.07 -11.21
C PRO A 81 14.18 29.17 -10.11
N GLU A 82 14.37 28.14 -9.28
CA GLU A 82 15.33 28.15 -8.17
C GLU A 82 16.78 28.21 -8.69
N ILE A 83 17.11 27.41 -9.71
CA ILE A 83 18.45 27.44 -10.34
C ILE A 83 18.72 28.83 -10.92
N LYS A 84 17.71 29.44 -11.57
CA LYS A 84 17.86 30.76 -12.18
C LYS A 84 18.03 31.87 -11.16
N GLU A 85 17.32 31.81 -10.03
CA GLU A 85 17.48 32.77 -8.93
C GLU A 85 18.90 32.74 -8.36
N TYR A 86 19.49 31.54 -8.30
CA TYR A 86 20.85 31.35 -7.82
C TYR A 86 21.92 31.77 -8.85
N ASP A 87 21.87 31.21 -10.07
CA ASP A 87 22.82 31.46 -11.14
C ASP A 87 22.17 31.31 -12.54
N GLU A 88 21.85 32.45 -13.16
CA GLU A 88 21.25 32.51 -14.50
C GLU A 88 22.14 31.87 -15.58
N VAL A 89 23.48 31.91 -15.46
CA VAL A 89 24.39 31.30 -16.44
C VAL A 89 24.35 29.78 -16.32
N MET A 90 24.31 29.26 -15.08
CA MET A 90 24.15 27.84 -14.82
C MET A 90 22.81 27.32 -15.34
N HIS A 91 21.71 28.02 -15.03
CA HIS A 91 20.38 27.74 -15.56
C HIS A 91 20.38 27.66 -17.09
N ASP A 92 20.82 28.71 -17.78
CA ASP A 92 20.77 28.78 -19.24
C ASP A 92 21.66 27.70 -19.89
N GLY A 93 22.80 27.40 -19.28
CA GLY A 93 23.72 26.36 -19.73
C GLY A 93 23.13 24.96 -19.62
N LEU A 94 22.45 24.66 -18.51
CA LEU A 94 21.79 23.38 -18.27
C LEU A 94 20.59 23.21 -19.20
N GLN A 95 19.70 24.22 -19.27
CA GLN A 95 18.54 24.21 -20.17
C GLN A 95 18.96 23.97 -21.61
N THR A 96 19.95 24.72 -22.10
CA THR A 96 20.45 24.57 -23.49
C THR A 96 20.99 23.17 -23.75
N SER A 97 21.65 22.56 -22.77
CA SER A 97 22.26 21.23 -22.93
C SER A 97 21.19 20.14 -22.94
N LEU A 98 20.20 20.22 -22.05
CA LEU A 98 19.06 19.31 -21.98
C LEU A 98 18.16 19.42 -23.21
N ASP A 99 17.83 20.64 -23.67
CA ASP A 99 17.04 20.87 -24.91
C ASP A 99 17.68 20.24 -26.16
N GLN A 100 19.01 20.18 -26.18
CA GLN A 100 19.75 19.62 -27.30
C GLN A 100 19.93 18.11 -27.20
N LEU A 101 19.78 17.51 -26.02
CA LEU A 101 20.11 16.12 -25.76
C LEU A 101 19.35 15.12 -26.67
N PRO A 102 18.02 15.26 -26.91
CA PRO A 102 17.30 14.36 -27.82
C PRO A 102 17.88 14.37 -29.25
N ASN A 103 18.29 15.54 -29.74
CA ASN A 103 18.88 15.67 -31.07
C ASN A 103 20.27 15.00 -31.17
N LYS A 104 21.01 14.93 -30.05
CA LYS A 104 22.32 14.28 -29.98
C LYS A 104 22.21 12.76 -30.07
N VAL A 105 21.10 12.17 -29.65
CA VAL A 105 20.90 10.71 -29.72
C VAL A 105 21.18 10.17 -31.12
N GLN A 106 20.69 10.82 -32.18
CA GLN A 106 20.94 10.39 -33.56
C GLN A 106 22.19 11.05 -34.19
N ALA A 107 22.54 12.26 -33.75
CA ALA A 107 23.59 13.06 -34.39
C ALA A 107 25.02 12.72 -33.95
N SER A 108 25.21 11.97 -32.86
CA SER A 108 26.53 11.65 -32.30
C SER A 108 26.80 10.14 -32.21
N SER A 109 28.07 9.77 -32.03
CA SER A 109 28.44 8.40 -31.64
C SER A 109 27.96 8.06 -30.22
N ASN A 110 28.00 6.80 -29.80
CA ASN A 110 27.68 6.41 -28.42
C ASN A 110 28.64 7.10 -27.43
N ASP A 111 29.95 7.06 -27.72
CA ASP A 111 30.98 7.70 -26.89
C ASP A 111 30.76 9.21 -26.77
N ASP A 112 30.41 9.89 -27.85
CA ASP A 112 30.19 11.34 -27.83
C ASP A 112 28.87 11.72 -27.16
N PHE A 113 27.84 10.86 -27.25
CA PHE A 113 26.60 11.05 -26.49
C PHE A 113 26.83 10.87 -24.99
N LYS A 114 27.55 9.82 -24.59
CA LYS A 114 27.91 9.58 -23.20
C LYS A 114 28.69 10.74 -22.61
N LYS A 115 29.67 11.29 -23.34
CA LYS A 115 30.40 12.49 -22.89
C LYS A 115 29.50 13.73 -22.73
N GLU A 116 28.47 13.88 -23.55
CA GLU A 116 27.52 14.99 -23.39
C GLU A 116 26.68 14.77 -22.12
N VAL A 117 26.21 13.55 -21.87
CA VAL A 117 25.53 13.17 -20.62
C VAL A 117 26.42 13.39 -19.40
N ASP A 118 27.67 12.93 -19.43
CA ASP A 118 28.64 13.12 -18.33
C ASP A 118 28.89 14.62 -18.07
N ARG A 119 28.88 15.45 -19.12
CA ARG A 119 29.00 16.91 -18.98
C ARG A 119 27.76 17.52 -18.33
N ILE A 120 26.56 17.07 -18.70
CA ILE A 120 25.31 17.54 -18.08
C ILE A 120 25.26 17.10 -16.61
N ASP A 121 25.66 15.87 -16.31
CA ASP A 121 25.72 15.35 -14.94
C ASP A 121 26.66 16.17 -14.05
N ALA A 122 27.81 16.61 -14.58
CA ALA A 122 28.70 17.52 -13.88
C ALA A 122 28.07 18.90 -13.61
N LEU A 123 27.25 19.42 -14.54
CA LEU A 123 26.50 20.67 -14.30
C LEU A 123 25.43 20.49 -13.23
N LEU A 124 24.73 19.34 -13.22
CA LEU A 124 23.77 19.00 -12.18
C LEU A 124 24.45 18.85 -10.82
N GLU A 125 25.64 18.23 -10.77
CA GLU A 125 26.45 18.14 -9.56
C GLU A 125 26.88 19.53 -9.06
N ASP A 126 27.27 20.44 -9.95
CA ASP A 126 27.54 21.83 -9.61
C ASP A 126 26.29 22.50 -9.00
N VAL A 127 25.11 22.35 -9.62
CA VAL A 127 23.82 22.85 -9.05
C VAL A 127 23.61 22.30 -7.64
N THR A 128 23.70 20.98 -7.45
CA THR A 128 23.47 20.33 -6.15
C THR A 128 24.44 20.88 -5.10
N ASN A 129 25.73 20.94 -5.40
CA ASN A 129 26.77 21.43 -4.47
C ASN A 129 26.59 22.91 -4.12
N THR A 130 26.03 23.69 -5.04
CA THR A 130 25.92 25.14 -4.95
C THR A 130 24.63 25.60 -4.27
N VAL A 131 23.49 24.94 -4.52
CA VAL A 131 22.20 25.32 -3.95
C VAL A 131 21.96 24.62 -2.61
N ILE A 132 22.29 23.32 -2.50
CA ILE A 132 21.93 22.49 -1.33
C ILE A 132 22.97 22.61 -0.20
N GLN A 133 24.26 22.81 -0.54
CA GLN A 133 25.40 23.10 0.36
C GLN A 133 25.47 22.33 1.69
N SER A 134 24.71 22.74 2.71
CA SER A 134 24.76 22.18 4.07
C SER A 134 24.14 20.80 4.18
N GLU A 135 23.06 20.55 3.44
CA GLU A 135 22.26 19.31 3.59
C GLU A 135 22.93 18.11 2.90
N MET A 136 23.92 18.33 2.05
CA MET A 136 24.61 17.27 1.29
C MET A 136 25.26 16.18 2.15
N LYS A 137 25.49 16.45 3.44
CA LYS A 137 26.04 15.50 4.41
C LYS A 137 24.99 14.96 5.39
N ASP A 138 23.77 15.47 5.32
CA ASP A 138 22.70 15.03 6.20
C ASP A 138 22.07 13.75 5.64
N THR A 139 22.17 12.68 6.42
CA THR A 139 21.51 11.40 6.13
C THR A 139 19.99 11.60 6.00
N LYS A 140 19.38 12.40 6.88
CA LYS A 140 17.92 12.64 6.88
C LYS A 140 17.48 13.34 5.59
N PHE A 141 18.27 14.29 5.10
CA PHE A 141 18.03 14.93 3.81
C PHE A 141 17.99 13.92 2.67
N TRP A 142 19.03 13.09 2.55
CA TRP A 142 19.11 12.10 1.46
C TRP A 142 18.07 10.98 1.57
N ILE A 143 17.66 10.62 2.78
CA ILE A 143 16.51 9.74 3.00
C ILE A 143 15.25 10.34 2.38
N LYS A 144 14.93 11.61 2.69
CA LYS A 144 13.74 12.27 2.11
C LYS A 144 13.78 12.32 0.59
N VAL A 145 14.95 12.61 0.01
CA VAL A 145 15.15 12.59 -1.45
C VAL A 145 14.90 11.18 -2.00
N SER A 146 15.42 10.14 -1.34
CA SER A 146 15.23 8.74 -1.75
C SER A 146 13.76 8.32 -1.69
N ILE A 147 13.02 8.74 -0.66
CA ILE A 147 11.57 8.50 -0.54
C ILE A 147 10.83 9.09 -1.73
N VAL A 148 11.03 10.39 -2.05
CA VAL A 148 10.38 11.03 -3.20
C VAL A 148 10.70 10.30 -4.51
N VAL A 149 11.95 9.87 -4.69
CA VAL A 149 12.37 9.14 -5.89
C VAL A 149 11.71 7.76 -5.99
N LEU A 150 11.51 7.07 -4.86
CA LEU A 150 10.85 5.77 -4.81
C LEU A 150 9.34 5.88 -5.04
N GLU A 151 8.68 6.87 -4.45
CA GLU A 151 7.24 7.13 -4.64
C GLU A 151 6.91 7.42 -6.11
N ASP A 152 7.73 8.22 -6.81
CA ASP A 152 7.54 8.42 -8.25
C ASP A 152 7.89 7.16 -9.05
N ALA A 153 8.88 6.36 -8.63
CA ALA A 153 9.18 5.09 -9.30
C ALA A 153 8.01 4.10 -9.23
N GLU A 154 7.28 4.10 -8.12
CA GLU A 154 6.05 3.33 -7.95
C GLU A 154 4.98 3.76 -8.95
N ASN A 155 4.72 5.07 -9.04
CA ASN A 155 3.75 5.65 -9.99
C ASN A 155 4.08 5.26 -11.44
N GLU A 156 5.34 5.43 -11.86
CA GLU A 156 5.78 5.05 -13.21
C GLU A 156 5.61 3.54 -13.47
N TYR A 157 5.85 2.70 -12.46
CA TYR A 157 5.70 1.26 -12.59
C TYR A 157 4.22 0.83 -12.70
N GLU A 158 3.33 1.45 -11.95
CA GLU A 158 1.88 1.24 -12.04
C GLU A 158 1.36 1.63 -13.44
N GLU A 159 1.83 2.76 -13.96
CA GLU A 159 1.53 3.19 -15.33
C GLU A 159 2.13 2.25 -16.39
N ALA A 160 3.22 1.56 -16.08
CA ALA A 160 3.91 0.65 -16.99
C ALA A 160 3.27 -0.74 -17.13
N ILE A 161 2.68 -1.28 -16.06
CA ILE A 161 2.24 -2.68 -15.98
C ILE A 161 0.72 -2.81 -16.12
N SER A 162 0.29 -3.92 -16.74
CA SER A 162 -1.11 -4.37 -16.72
C SER A 162 -1.18 -5.86 -17.00
N GLU A 163 -1.89 -6.61 -16.14
CA GLU A 163 -2.04 -8.07 -16.24
C GLU A 163 -0.69 -8.80 -16.35
N GLY A 164 0.27 -8.44 -15.49
CA GLY A 164 1.63 -9.01 -15.46
C GLY A 164 2.44 -8.77 -16.74
N LYS A 165 2.13 -7.71 -17.51
CA LYS A 165 2.83 -7.36 -18.74
C LYS A 165 3.19 -5.89 -18.78
N ILE A 166 4.35 -5.61 -19.39
CA ILE A 166 4.79 -4.26 -19.72
C ILE A 166 3.94 -3.74 -20.88
N LYS A 167 3.01 -2.82 -20.60
CA LYS A 167 2.19 -2.12 -21.60
C LYS A 167 2.87 -0.83 -22.09
N GLU A 168 3.55 -0.11 -21.20
CA GLU A 168 4.27 1.13 -21.52
C GLU A 168 5.75 0.94 -21.16
N MET A 169 6.58 0.70 -22.19
CA MET A 169 8.01 0.42 -22.02
C MET A 169 8.82 1.65 -21.57
N ILE A 170 8.32 2.86 -21.82
CA ILE A 170 8.99 4.10 -21.40
C ILE A 170 8.86 4.22 -19.88
N GLU A 171 7.63 4.24 -19.35
CA GLU A 171 7.38 4.33 -17.90
C GLU A 171 8.03 3.16 -17.13
N TYR A 172 8.05 1.96 -17.72
CA TYR A 172 8.78 0.82 -17.14
C TYR A 172 10.28 1.10 -16.96
N GLN A 173 10.90 1.75 -17.94
CA GLN A 173 12.31 2.12 -17.88
C GLN A 173 12.54 3.32 -16.96
N ASP A 174 11.56 4.21 -16.81
CA ASP A 174 11.61 5.34 -15.86
C ASP A 174 11.61 4.82 -14.44
N ALA A 175 10.67 3.94 -14.08
CA ALA A 175 10.68 3.23 -12.80
C ALA A 175 12.03 2.54 -12.51
N GLN A 176 12.56 1.78 -13.49
CA GLN A 176 13.89 1.15 -13.36
C GLN A 176 15.01 2.16 -13.11
N GLY A 177 14.96 3.31 -13.79
CA GLY A 177 15.92 4.38 -13.64
C GLY A 177 15.86 4.99 -12.25
N PHE A 178 14.65 5.33 -11.79
CA PHE A 178 14.41 5.98 -10.50
C PHE A 178 14.82 5.07 -9.33
N ILE A 179 14.45 3.78 -9.37
CA ILE A 179 14.90 2.79 -8.38
C ILE A 179 16.42 2.70 -8.31
N ALA A 180 17.10 2.69 -9.46
CA ALA A 180 18.56 2.67 -9.50
C ALA A 180 19.19 3.95 -8.90
N ARG A 181 18.50 5.10 -8.98
CA ARG A 181 18.92 6.33 -8.31
C ARG A 181 18.71 6.26 -6.82
N ALA A 182 17.54 5.80 -6.35
CA ALA A 182 17.28 5.57 -4.94
C ALA A 182 18.32 4.63 -4.30
N GLU A 183 18.65 3.51 -4.95
CA GLU A 183 19.69 2.59 -4.49
C GLU A 183 21.09 3.24 -4.47
N ALA A 184 21.38 4.15 -5.41
CA ALA A 184 22.64 4.90 -5.44
C ALA A 184 22.72 5.96 -4.33
N ILE A 185 21.58 6.54 -3.92
CA ILE A 185 21.49 7.43 -2.76
C ILE A 185 21.70 6.62 -1.48
N PHE A 186 21.01 5.49 -1.35
CA PHE A 186 21.14 4.58 -0.22
C PHE A 186 22.60 4.16 0.06
N LYS A 187 23.37 3.84 -0.99
CA LYS A 187 24.79 3.48 -0.85
C LYS A 187 25.68 4.60 -0.30
N LYS A 188 25.19 5.86 -0.29
CA LYS A 188 25.92 7.03 0.21
C LYS A 188 25.53 7.40 1.64
N ILE A 189 24.36 6.98 2.12
CA ILE A 189 23.91 7.32 3.47
C ILE A 189 24.60 6.45 4.53
N SER A 190 24.93 7.07 5.65
CA SER A 190 25.48 6.40 6.81
C SER A 190 24.37 6.17 7.82
N ILE A 191 24.04 4.91 8.03
CA ILE A 191 23.03 4.38 8.95
C ILE A 191 23.64 3.18 9.69
N GLU A 192 23.01 2.77 10.78
CA GLU A 192 23.42 1.60 11.55
C GLU A 192 23.29 0.31 10.69
N GLU A 193 24.05 -0.74 11.05
CA GLU A 193 24.21 -1.92 10.16
C GLU A 193 22.94 -2.76 10.06
N HIS A 194 22.15 -2.81 11.13
CA HIS A 194 20.92 -3.61 11.19
C HIS A 194 19.86 -3.06 10.21
N GLU A 195 19.59 -1.76 10.29
CA GLU A 195 18.69 -1.01 9.42
C GLU A 195 19.20 -1.01 7.97
N ARG A 196 20.53 -1.07 7.78
CA ARG A 196 21.13 -1.26 6.45
C ARG A 196 20.79 -2.61 5.86
N GLU A 197 20.93 -3.69 6.62
CA GLU A 197 20.64 -5.05 6.16
C GLU A 197 19.16 -5.19 5.75
N GLU A 198 18.26 -4.54 6.48
CA GLU A 198 16.81 -4.49 6.19
C GLU A 198 16.51 -3.81 4.86
N ILE A 199 17.00 -2.58 4.70
CA ILE A 199 16.81 -1.81 3.47
C ILE A 199 17.47 -2.51 2.27
N GLU A 200 18.65 -3.12 2.45
CA GLU A 200 19.30 -3.91 1.39
C GLU A 200 18.45 -5.11 0.95
N GLY A 201 17.80 -5.80 1.91
CA GLY A 201 16.86 -6.86 1.63
C GLY A 201 15.70 -6.40 0.76
N PHE A 202 15.04 -5.29 1.13
CA PHE A 202 13.94 -4.75 0.34
C PHE A 202 14.37 -4.25 -1.05
N PHE A 203 15.54 -3.62 -1.19
CA PHE A 203 16.05 -3.25 -2.53
C PHE A 203 16.33 -4.47 -3.41
N ALA A 204 16.83 -5.56 -2.84
CA ALA A 204 17.04 -6.81 -3.58
C ALA A 204 15.70 -7.39 -4.07
N ASP A 205 14.67 -7.31 -3.24
CA ASP A 205 13.32 -7.76 -3.57
C ASP A 205 12.68 -6.89 -4.63
N LEU A 206 12.79 -5.57 -4.49
CA LEU A 206 12.28 -4.59 -5.43
C LEU A 206 12.88 -4.85 -6.81
N LYS A 207 14.21 -5.04 -6.88
CA LYS A 207 14.88 -5.37 -8.12
C LYS A 207 14.34 -6.65 -8.76
N ASN A 208 14.12 -7.70 -7.97
CA ASN A 208 13.54 -8.95 -8.47
C ASN A 208 12.10 -8.75 -8.98
N ALA A 209 11.28 -8.01 -8.23
CA ALA A 209 9.90 -7.72 -8.59
C ALA A 209 9.80 -6.97 -9.91
N ILE A 210 10.65 -5.95 -10.09
CA ILE A 210 10.79 -5.23 -11.35
C ILE A 210 11.29 -6.16 -12.46
N ASP A 211 12.40 -6.87 -12.28
CA ASP A 211 12.99 -7.74 -13.32
C ASP A 211 12.04 -8.85 -13.79
N THR A 212 11.08 -9.25 -12.95
CA THR A 212 10.06 -10.27 -13.25
C THR A 212 8.69 -9.70 -13.61
N ALA A 213 8.57 -8.37 -13.70
CA ALA A 213 7.34 -7.65 -14.04
C ALA A 213 6.15 -8.07 -13.16
N GLN A 214 6.36 -8.16 -11.84
CA GLN A 214 5.31 -8.47 -10.87
C GLN A 214 4.21 -7.41 -10.85
N GLU A 215 3.05 -7.75 -10.30
CA GLU A 215 1.91 -6.83 -10.19
C GLU A 215 2.28 -5.56 -9.39
N PRO A 216 1.74 -4.38 -9.74
CA PRO A 216 2.06 -3.12 -9.08
C PRO A 216 1.92 -3.15 -7.56
N ALA A 217 0.88 -3.80 -7.03
CA ALA A 217 0.65 -3.92 -5.58
C ALA A 217 1.82 -4.58 -4.83
N THR A 218 2.56 -5.49 -5.47
CA THR A 218 3.75 -6.10 -4.87
C THR A 218 4.92 -5.12 -4.85
N VAL A 219 5.09 -4.33 -5.90
CA VAL A 219 6.12 -3.27 -5.95
C VAL A 219 5.82 -2.17 -4.95
N GLU A 220 4.57 -1.70 -4.86
CA GLU A 220 4.08 -0.78 -3.83
C GLU A 220 4.39 -1.31 -2.41
N THR A 221 4.07 -2.58 -2.13
CA THR A 221 4.36 -3.17 -0.81
C THR A 221 5.85 -3.17 -0.47
N ILE A 222 6.72 -3.48 -1.44
CA ILE A 222 8.17 -3.49 -1.23
C ILE A 222 8.73 -2.08 -1.07
N ILE A 223 8.30 -1.13 -1.90
CA ILE A 223 8.68 0.28 -1.80
C ILE A 223 8.22 0.85 -0.45
N GLY A 224 7.00 0.55 -0.03
CA GLY A 224 6.46 0.89 1.28
C GLY A 224 7.35 0.39 2.42
N GLY A 225 7.90 -0.83 2.29
CA GLY A 225 8.90 -1.35 3.22
C GLY A 225 10.17 -0.50 3.28
N ILE A 226 10.78 -0.18 2.14
CA ILE A 226 11.97 0.70 2.10
C ILE A 226 11.67 2.07 2.73
N VAL A 227 10.49 2.64 2.42
CA VAL A 227 10.05 3.94 2.95
C VAL A 227 9.82 3.86 4.46
N HIS A 228 9.30 2.75 4.98
CA HIS A 228 9.11 2.51 6.41
C HIS A 228 10.45 2.61 7.16
N GLU A 229 11.42 1.78 6.77
CA GLU A 229 12.77 1.74 7.34
C GLU A 229 13.46 3.11 7.27
N TYR A 230 13.32 3.79 6.13
CA TYR A 230 13.83 5.15 5.96
C TYR A 230 13.22 6.14 6.94
N ARG A 231 11.92 6.07 7.18
CA ARG A 231 11.25 6.97 8.12
C ARG A 231 11.69 6.70 9.54
N GLU A 232 11.86 5.45 9.93
CA GLU A 232 12.41 5.08 11.25
C GLU A 232 13.81 5.67 11.45
N VAL A 233 14.73 5.38 10.52
CA VAL A 233 16.12 5.90 10.56
C VAL A 233 16.17 7.43 10.61
N ALA A 234 15.26 8.09 9.89
CA ALA A 234 15.17 9.55 9.86
C ALA A 234 14.44 10.16 11.07
N GLY A 235 13.86 9.34 11.95
CA GLY A 235 12.98 9.79 13.03
C GLY A 235 11.79 10.58 12.48
N LEU A 236 11.14 10.05 11.45
CA LEU A 236 9.97 10.58 10.74
C LEU A 236 8.72 9.69 10.94
N GLU A 237 8.70 8.91 12.02
CA GLU A 237 7.62 7.97 12.32
C GLU A 237 6.22 8.60 12.23
N GLU A 238 5.31 7.89 11.57
CA GLU A 238 3.90 8.25 11.55
C GLU A 238 3.22 7.85 12.86
N GLU A 239 2.18 8.59 13.26
CA GLU A 239 1.31 8.10 14.34
C GLU A 239 0.72 6.74 13.93
N MET A 240 0.94 5.72 14.78
CA MET A 240 0.34 4.40 14.61
C MET A 240 -1.16 4.52 14.36
N THR A 241 -1.59 4.12 13.17
CA THR A 241 -3.01 4.11 12.81
C THR A 241 -3.74 2.88 13.33
N LYS A 242 -3.01 1.82 13.67
CA LYS A 242 -3.52 0.55 14.24
C LYS A 242 -2.60 0.06 15.35
N GLN A 243 -3.17 -0.61 16.35
CA GLN A 243 -2.35 -1.24 17.38
C GLN A 243 -1.70 -2.53 16.85
N PRO A 244 -0.36 -2.64 16.86
CA PRO A 244 0.35 -3.86 16.52
C PRO A 244 0.00 -4.94 17.56
N SER A 245 -0.31 -6.15 17.09
CA SER A 245 -0.63 -7.25 18.01
C SER A 245 -0.19 -8.59 17.48
N VAL A 246 0.09 -9.52 18.39
CA VAL A 246 0.38 -10.91 18.05
C VAL A 246 -0.82 -11.56 17.35
N ALA A 247 -2.05 -11.14 17.69
CA ALA A 247 -3.25 -11.64 17.03
C ALA A 247 -3.27 -11.27 15.53
N ASN A 248 -2.93 -10.03 15.20
CA ASN A 248 -2.84 -9.57 13.82
C ASN A 248 -1.76 -10.32 13.03
N ILE A 249 -0.57 -10.51 13.63
CA ILE A 249 0.52 -11.28 13.02
C ILE A 249 0.01 -12.69 12.68
N LYS A 250 -0.65 -13.37 13.62
CA LYS A 250 -1.17 -14.73 13.39
C LYS A 250 -2.23 -14.77 12.29
N ALA A 251 -3.13 -13.79 12.23
CA ALA A 251 -4.13 -13.70 11.17
C ALA A 251 -3.50 -13.50 9.79
N LEU A 252 -2.47 -12.66 9.70
CA LEU A 252 -1.71 -12.45 8.47
C LEU A 252 -0.97 -13.72 8.05
N LEU A 253 -0.40 -14.49 9.00
CA LEU A 253 0.23 -15.78 8.72
C LEU A 253 -0.79 -16.84 8.25
N GLU A 254 -2.02 -16.82 8.75
CA GLU A 254 -3.09 -17.70 8.27
C GLU A 254 -3.53 -17.32 6.85
N SER A 255 -3.72 -16.04 6.58
CA SER A 255 -4.01 -15.51 5.23
C SER A 255 -2.91 -15.87 4.22
N LEU A 256 -1.66 -15.68 4.62
CA LEU A 256 -0.48 -16.08 3.87
C LEU A 256 -0.55 -17.55 3.44
N MET A 257 -0.85 -18.45 4.38
CA MET A 257 -0.95 -19.89 4.09
C MET A 257 -2.06 -20.19 3.09
N GLY A 258 -3.23 -19.56 3.23
CA GLY A 258 -4.33 -19.70 2.27
C GLY A 258 -3.93 -19.28 0.85
N HIS A 259 -3.32 -18.10 0.70
CA HIS A 259 -2.82 -17.63 -0.60
C HIS A 259 -1.72 -18.52 -1.17
N TYR A 260 -0.83 -19.04 -0.32
CA TYR A 260 0.24 -19.95 -0.74
C TYR A 260 -0.30 -21.27 -1.31
N GLU A 261 -1.32 -21.86 -0.67
CA GLU A 261 -1.99 -23.08 -1.13
C GLU A 261 -2.64 -22.91 -2.51
N GLU A 262 -3.17 -21.71 -2.79
CA GLU A 262 -3.77 -21.36 -4.07
C GLU A 262 -2.73 -21.02 -5.16
N GLY A 263 -1.44 -20.93 -4.79
CA GLY A 263 -0.35 -20.54 -5.68
C GLY A 263 -0.22 -19.03 -5.91
N HIS A 264 -0.88 -18.21 -5.08
CA HIS A 264 -0.78 -16.75 -5.07
C HIS A 264 0.43 -16.31 -4.22
N TYR A 265 1.64 -16.64 -4.69
CA TYR A 265 2.88 -16.45 -3.93
C TYR A 265 3.23 -14.98 -3.66
N ASP A 266 2.89 -14.09 -4.59
CA ASP A 266 3.01 -12.65 -4.48
C ASP A 266 2.15 -12.10 -3.32
N ILE A 267 0.88 -12.52 -3.25
CA ILE A 267 -0.02 -12.12 -2.16
C ILE A 267 0.45 -12.71 -0.83
N ALA A 268 0.91 -13.97 -0.83
CA ALA A 268 1.47 -14.60 0.36
C ALA A 268 2.70 -13.83 0.88
N GLU A 269 3.58 -13.36 0.00
CA GLU A 269 4.72 -12.52 0.38
C GLU A 269 4.26 -11.18 0.97
N GLN A 270 3.27 -10.51 0.37
CA GLN A 270 2.73 -9.26 0.92
C GLN A 270 2.19 -9.45 2.34
N MET A 271 1.49 -10.55 2.61
CA MET A 271 1.01 -10.86 3.96
C MET A 271 2.17 -11.07 4.94
N ALA A 272 3.28 -11.70 4.51
CA ALA A 272 4.48 -11.86 5.33
C ALA A 272 5.14 -10.51 5.66
N ILE A 273 5.24 -9.61 4.68
CA ILE A 273 5.80 -8.25 4.87
C ILE A 273 4.95 -7.48 5.90
N LYS A 274 3.62 -7.48 5.74
CA LYS A 274 2.70 -6.81 6.68
C LYS A 274 2.71 -7.43 8.08
N ALA A 275 2.94 -8.74 8.18
CA ALA A 275 3.05 -9.40 9.48
C ALA A 275 4.30 -8.91 10.24
N TYR A 276 5.36 -8.56 9.51
CA TYR A 276 6.58 -8.00 10.07
C TYR A 276 6.43 -6.50 10.33
N LEU A 277 6.36 -5.68 9.27
CA LEU A 277 6.42 -4.22 9.35
C LEU A 277 5.24 -3.63 10.13
N ASP A 278 4.01 -3.96 9.74
CA ASP A 278 2.82 -3.34 10.36
C ASP A 278 2.57 -3.82 11.81
N ASN A 279 3.29 -4.84 12.28
CA ASN A 279 2.99 -5.48 13.56
C ASN A 279 4.21 -5.88 14.39
N TYR A 280 5.04 -6.82 13.92
CA TYR A 280 6.09 -7.40 14.74
C TYR A 280 7.16 -6.37 15.11
N GLU A 281 7.59 -5.54 14.16
CA GLU A 281 8.60 -4.49 14.32
C GLU A 281 8.31 -3.58 15.53
N PHE A 282 7.06 -3.09 15.62
CA PHE A 282 6.61 -2.28 16.75
C PHE A 282 6.63 -2.98 18.12
N LEU A 283 6.71 -4.31 18.15
CA LEU A 283 6.81 -5.09 19.39
C LEU A 283 8.27 -5.33 19.80
N GLU A 284 9.25 -5.13 18.91
CA GLU A 284 10.63 -5.55 19.11
C GLU A 284 11.27 -4.94 20.34
N SER A 285 11.21 -3.61 20.50
CA SER A 285 11.74 -2.93 21.68
C SER A 285 11.19 -3.50 23.00
N ALA A 286 9.90 -3.85 23.04
CA ALA A 286 9.27 -4.42 24.23
C ALA A 286 9.70 -5.88 24.47
N ILE A 287 9.93 -6.64 23.41
CA ILE A 287 10.42 -8.02 23.48
C ILE A 287 11.90 -8.00 23.90
N GLU A 288 12.74 -7.16 23.29
CA GLU A 288 14.17 -7.02 23.55
C GLU A 288 14.45 -6.72 25.03
N GLU A 289 13.64 -5.86 25.68
CA GLU A 289 13.78 -5.55 27.11
C GLU A 289 13.67 -6.80 28.00
N LYS A 290 12.89 -7.81 27.57
CA LYS A 290 12.60 -9.02 28.36
C LYS A 290 13.35 -10.26 27.90
N ASP A 291 13.51 -10.43 26.59
CA ASP A 291 14.08 -11.61 25.95
C ASP A 291 14.66 -11.26 24.56
N PRO A 292 15.90 -10.74 24.50
CA PRO A 292 16.53 -10.30 23.25
C PRO A 292 16.80 -11.47 22.28
N GLU A 293 17.08 -12.67 22.78
CA GLU A 293 17.26 -13.86 21.92
C GLU A 293 15.94 -14.26 21.26
N LEU A 294 14.81 -14.15 21.98
CA LEU A 294 13.48 -14.37 21.41
C LEU A 294 13.11 -13.32 20.36
N MET A 295 13.44 -12.05 20.60
CA MET A 295 13.24 -10.97 19.65
C MET A 295 14.00 -11.25 18.35
N GLU A 296 15.33 -11.34 18.41
CA GLU A 296 16.19 -11.52 17.23
C GLU A 296 15.83 -12.80 16.45
N SER A 297 15.59 -13.91 17.16
CA SER A 297 15.22 -15.16 16.49
C SER A 297 13.84 -15.13 15.81
N THR A 298 12.90 -14.32 16.29
CA THR A 298 11.55 -14.22 15.69
C THR A 298 11.55 -13.23 14.53
N GLU A 299 12.29 -12.13 14.65
CA GLU A 299 12.55 -11.18 13.58
C GLU A 299 13.13 -11.89 12.35
N ILE A 300 14.25 -12.62 12.51
CA ILE A 300 14.89 -13.38 11.43
C ILE A 300 13.91 -14.37 10.79
N MET A 301 13.08 -15.05 11.59
CA MET A 301 12.10 -16.00 11.05
C MET A 301 11.03 -15.31 10.19
N LEU A 302 10.50 -14.17 10.63
CA LEU A 302 9.45 -13.42 9.94
C LEU A 302 9.99 -12.66 8.73
N ARG A 303 11.06 -11.89 8.92
CA ARG A 303 11.65 -10.97 7.95
C ARG A 303 12.42 -11.68 6.84
N GLU A 304 13.15 -12.75 7.18
CA GLU A 304 14.05 -13.40 6.22
C GLU A 304 13.59 -14.81 5.85
N GLU A 305 13.53 -15.73 6.83
CA GLU A 305 13.39 -17.16 6.53
C GLU A 305 12.02 -17.50 5.92
N LEU A 306 10.94 -16.94 6.46
CA LEU A 306 9.58 -17.13 5.96
C LEU A 306 9.46 -16.60 4.53
N ARG A 307 9.91 -15.36 4.29
CA ARG A 307 9.86 -14.72 2.98
C ARG A 307 10.70 -15.45 1.94
N GLN A 308 11.87 -15.96 2.32
CA GLN A 308 12.70 -16.76 1.42
C GLN A 308 12.02 -18.07 1.00
N LEU A 309 11.35 -18.78 1.92
CA LEU A 309 10.58 -19.98 1.57
C LEU A 309 9.45 -19.68 0.58
N ILE A 310 8.82 -18.50 0.72
CA ILE A 310 7.77 -18.06 -0.19
C ILE A 310 8.35 -17.83 -1.58
N LYS A 311 9.41 -17.00 -1.69
CA LYS A 311 10.09 -16.67 -2.95
C LYS A 311 10.64 -17.88 -3.68
N ASP A 312 11.15 -18.87 -2.95
CA ASP A 312 11.70 -20.11 -3.51
C ASP A 312 10.61 -21.09 -3.96
N HIS A 313 9.33 -20.78 -3.75
CA HIS A 313 8.20 -21.69 -3.93
C HIS A 313 8.47 -23.05 -3.27
N ALA A 314 8.97 -23.02 -2.03
CA ALA A 314 9.32 -24.21 -1.28
C ALA A 314 8.10 -25.16 -1.12
N PRO A 315 8.32 -26.47 -0.90
CA PRO A 315 7.23 -27.38 -0.55
C PRO A 315 6.43 -26.85 0.65
N ILE A 316 5.10 -26.89 0.55
CA ILE A 316 4.19 -26.31 1.55
C ILE A 316 4.48 -26.80 2.97
N GLU A 317 4.91 -28.05 3.14
CA GLU A 317 5.22 -28.61 4.45
C GLU A 317 6.40 -27.90 5.13
N GLN A 318 7.32 -27.31 4.35
CA GLN A 318 8.42 -26.50 4.89
C GLN A 318 7.91 -25.13 5.36
N LEU A 319 6.98 -24.54 4.62
CA LEU A 319 6.35 -23.26 4.98
C LEU A 319 5.48 -23.41 6.22
N GLU A 320 4.61 -24.43 6.28
CA GLU A 320 3.82 -24.79 7.46
C GLU A 320 4.71 -24.96 8.69
N GLY A 321 5.81 -25.70 8.55
CA GLY A 321 6.76 -25.91 9.64
C GLY A 321 7.46 -24.63 10.10
N LYS A 322 7.67 -23.64 9.20
CA LYS A 322 8.21 -22.32 9.56
C LYS A 322 7.16 -21.47 10.28
N VAL A 323 5.93 -21.44 9.78
CA VAL A 323 4.80 -20.73 10.41
C VAL A 323 4.50 -21.30 11.80
N GLU A 324 4.60 -22.62 12.01
CA GLU A 324 4.47 -23.24 13.33
C GLU A 324 5.57 -22.77 14.31
N GLN A 325 6.83 -22.69 13.85
CA GLN A 325 7.94 -22.18 14.67
C GLN A 325 7.72 -20.72 15.07
N ILE A 326 7.28 -19.88 14.13
CA ILE A 326 6.93 -18.49 14.38
C ILE A 326 5.80 -18.40 15.41
N ASN A 327 4.72 -19.17 15.23
CA ASN A 327 3.60 -19.21 16.16
C ASN A 327 4.02 -19.60 17.59
N VAL A 328 4.96 -20.53 17.72
CA VAL A 328 5.53 -20.90 19.03
C VAL A 328 6.28 -19.74 19.67
N ASN A 329 7.02 -18.94 18.89
CA ASN A 329 7.68 -17.75 19.41
C ASN A 329 6.68 -16.64 19.77
N LEU A 330 5.66 -16.43 18.95
CA LEU A 330 4.55 -15.51 19.23
C LEU A 330 3.80 -15.87 20.52
N ASP A 331 3.60 -17.16 20.81
CA ASP A 331 3.01 -17.62 22.08
C ASP A 331 3.90 -17.29 23.29
N LYS A 332 5.22 -17.34 23.14
CA LYS A 332 6.16 -16.92 24.20
C LYS A 332 6.08 -15.41 24.41
N ILE A 333 5.98 -14.61 23.35
CA ILE A 333 5.80 -13.15 23.41
C ILE A 333 4.52 -12.80 24.17
N LEU A 334 3.40 -13.49 23.88
CA LEU A 334 2.16 -13.33 24.64
C LEU A 334 2.31 -13.70 26.12
N ALA A 335 3.06 -14.76 26.44
CA ALA A 335 3.34 -15.16 27.81
C ALA A 335 4.18 -14.12 28.60
N LEU A 336 4.94 -13.27 27.90
CA LEU A 336 5.63 -12.11 28.46
C LEU A 336 4.71 -10.89 28.65
N GLY A 337 3.46 -10.97 28.17
CA GLY A 337 2.47 -9.89 28.25
C GLY A 337 2.68 -8.79 27.21
N ILE A 338 3.25 -9.11 26.05
CA ILE A 338 3.54 -8.17 24.95
C ILE A 338 2.64 -8.51 23.75
N GLY A 339 2.21 -7.49 23.00
CA GLY A 339 1.41 -7.67 21.79
C GLY A 339 0.06 -8.36 22.03
N ILE A 340 -0.40 -8.35 23.28
CA ILE A 340 -1.79 -8.67 23.60
C ILE A 340 -2.58 -7.55 22.98
N ALA A 341 -3.36 -7.85 21.95
CA ALA A 341 -4.36 -6.92 21.46
C ALA A 341 -5.16 -6.45 22.69
N GLU A 342 -5.15 -5.14 22.97
CA GLU A 342 -6.31 -4.60 23.67
C GLU A 342 -7.50 -5.08 22.85
N GLU A 343 -8.56 -5.62 23.46
CA GLU A 343 -9.77 -5.89 22.70
C GLU A 343 -10.11 -4.57 22.00
N GLU A 344 -9.80 -4.44 20.72
CA GLU A 344 -10.24 -3.31 19.93
C GLU A 344 -11.76 -3.42 20.04
N ASP A 345 -12.33 -2.48 20.80
CA ASP A 345 -13.76 -2.22 20.84
C ASP A 345 -14.14 -1.83 19.42
N ASP A 346 -14.27 -2.81 18.51
CA ASP A 346 -15.09 -2.63 17.33
C ASP A 346 -16.48 -2.35 17.89
N PRO A 347 -16.97 -1.10 17.79
CA PRO A 347 -18.25 -0.73 18.37
C PRO A 347 -19.37 -1.64 17.84
N ARG A 348 -19.22 -2.17 16.62
CA ARG A 348 -20.17 -3.04 15.93
C ARG A 348 -20.21 -4.44 16.51
N LEU A 349 -19.06 -5.09 16.69
CA LEU A 349 -18.99 -6.37 17.42
C LEU A 349 -19.43 -6.20 18.87
N GLN A 350 -19.19 -5.04 19.47
CA GLN A 350 -19.71 -4.73 20.80
C GLN A 350 -21.24 -4.66 20.84
N TYR A 351 -21.90 -4.09 19.81
CA TYR A 351 -23.35 -4.14 19.69
C TYR A 351 -23.87 -5.57 19.59
N VAL A 352 -23.25 -6.45 18.79
CA VAL A 352 -23.67 -7.85 18.71
C VAL A 352 -23.51 -8.57 20.06
N LYS A 353 -22.36 -8.41 20.72
CA LYS A 353 -22.14 -8.96 22.08
C LYS A 353 -23.19 -8.45 23.08
N ASN A 354 -23.49 -7.16 23.06
CA ASN A 354 -24.50 -6.54 23.93
C ASN A 354 -25.90 -7.10 23.67
N ILE A 355 -26.28 -7.28 22.40
CA ILE A 355 -27.57 -7.89 22.02
C ILE A 355 -27.69 -9.27 22.66
N ARG A 356 -26.69 -10.14 22.52
CA ARG A 356 -26.71 -11.49 23.10
C ARG A 356 -26.90 -11.47 24.62
N ILE A 357 -26.18 -10.58 25.31
CA ILE A 357 -26.31 -10.39 26.78
C ILE A 357 -27.72 -9.94 27.16
N LEU A 358 -28.30 -9.00 26.40
CA LEU A 358 -29.64 -8.50 26.64
C LEU A 358 -30.72 -9.56 26.35
N LEU A 359 -30.52 -10.39 25.33
CA LEU A 359 -31.40 -11.52 25.03
C LEU A 359 -31.33 -12.62 26.10
N GLU A 360 -30.15 -12.91 26.64
CA GLU A 360 -30.00 -13.84 27.76
C GLU A 360 -30.73 -13.32 29.01
N LYS A 361 -30.58 -12.03 29.34
CA LYS A 361 -31.31 -11.38 30.42
C LYS A 361 -32.82 -11.41 30.16
N THR A 362 -33.24 -11.15 28.93
CA THR A 362 -34.65 -11.23 28.52
C THR A 362 -35.23 -12.60 28.84
N VAL A 363 -34.55 -13.68 28.44
CA VAL A 363 -34.98 -15.05 28.73
C VAL A 363 -35.05 -15.30 30.24
N LYS A 364 -34.00 -14.91 30.98
CA LYS A 364 -33.90 -15.15 32.42
C LYS A 364 -35.03 -14.47 33.20
N GLU A 365 -35.21 -13.16 33.02
CA GLU A 365 -36.26 -12.40 33.72
C GLU A 365 -37.67 -12.91 33.33
N TYR A 366 -37.85 -13.30 32.07
CA TYR A 366 -39.11 -13.86 31.60
C TYR A 366 -39.47 -15.18 32.31
N GLU A 367 -38.49 -16.06 32.55
CA GLU A 367 -38.69 -17.30 33.30
C GLU A 367 -38.97 -17.09 34.78
N GLU A 368 -38.44 -16.00 35.35
CA GLU A 368 -38.69 -15.58 36.73
C GLU A 368 -40.08 -14.90 36.87
N GLY A 369 -40.74 -14.57 35.75
CA GLY A 369 -42.06 -13.95 35.71
C GLY A 369 -42.01 -12.41 35.73
N GLU A 370 -40.83 -11.82 35.63
CA GLU A 370 -40.55 -10.39 35.61
C GLU A 370 -40.68 -9.86 34.17
N TYR A 371 -41.92 -9.83 33.68
CA TYR A 371 -42.21 -9.56 32.27
C TYR A 371 -41.92 -8.12 31.82
N GLU A 372 -41.98 -7.14 32.75
CA GLU A 372 -41.68 -5.74 32.44
C GLU A 372 -40.18 -5.54 32.23
N GLU A 373 -39.36 -6.19 33.06
CA GLU A 373 -37.91 -6.24 32.97
C GLU A 373 -37.45 -6.99 31.72
N ALA A 374 -38.05 -8.15 31.44
CA ALA A 374 -37.80 -8.89 30.20
C ALA A 374 -38.11 -8.06 28.96
N MET A 375 -39.23 -7.32 28.96
CA MET A 375 -39.57 -6.39 27.88
C MET A 375 -38.54 -5.26 27.74
N SER A 376 -38.07 -4.71 28.86
CA SER A 376 -37.05 -3.65 28.83
C SER A 376 -35.75 -4.14 28.20
N PHE A 377 -35.31 -5.36 28.51
CA PHE A 377 -34.11 -5.93 27.89
C PHE A 377 -34.30 -6.22 26.39
N ALA A 378 -35.46 -6.74 25.98
CA ALA A 378 -35.78 -6.97 24.57
C ALA A 378 -35.78 -5.67 23.75
N ILE A 379 -36.35 -4.58 24.29
CA ILE A 379 -36.34 -3.27 23.64
C ILE A 379 -34.92 -2.72 23.49
N LYS A 380 -34.09 -2.84 24.52
CA LYS A 380 -32.68 -2.40 24.47
C LYS A 380 -31.85 -3.20 23.49
N ALA A 381 -32.12 -4.50 23.34
CA ALA A 381 -31.44 -5.33 22.34
C ALA A 381 -31.67 -4.77 20.93
N TYR A 382 -32.85 -4.25 20.65
CA TYR A 382 -33.15 -3.60 19.37
C TYR A 382 -32.65 -2.15 19.31
N LEU A 383 -33.27 -1.23 20.06
CA LEU A 383 -33.07 0.22 19.91
C LEU A 383 -31.68 0.71 20.33
N ASP A 384 -31.12 0.13 21.39
CA ASP A 384 -29.84 0.59 21.92
C ASP A 384 -28.66 -0.13 21.26
N ASN A 385 -28.92 -1.12 20.38
CA ASN A 385 -27.86 -1.95 19.78
C ASN A 385 -28.12 -2.31 18.32
N TYR A 386 -29.12 -3.13 17.99
CA TYR A 386 -29.31 -3.60 16.61
C TYR A 386 -29.60 -2.47 15.61
N GLU A 387 -30.31 -1.41 16.02
CA GLU A 387 -30.55 -0.21 15.18
C GLU A 387 -29.24 0.43 14.68
N PHE A 388 -28.14 0.30 15.42
CA PHE A 388 -26.82 0.80 15.00
C PHE A 388 -26.11 -0.10 13.99
N LEU A 389 -26.62 -1.32 13.79
CA LEU A 389 -26.09 -2.30 12.84
C LEU A 389 -26.92 -2.39 11.55
N GLU A 390 -28.15 -1.86 11.53
CA GLU A 390 -29.10 -2.06 10.41
C GLU A 390 -28.50 -1.69 9.05
N ASN A 391 -27.94 -0.48 8.91
CA ASN A 391 -27.38 -0.05 7.62
C ASN A 391 -26.22 -0.95 7.16
N ASP A 392 -25.39 -1.40 8.11
CA ASP A 392 -24.21 -2.20 7.81
C ASP A 392 -24.62 -3.63 7.41
N VAL A 393 -25.64 -4.19 8.05
CA VAL A 393 -26.19 -5.51 7.70
C VAL A 393 -26.95 -5.44 6.38
N GLU A 394 -27.76 -4.40 6.17
CA GLU A 394 -28.56 -4.18 4.94
C GLU A 394 -27.66 -4.05 3.70
N GLU A 395 -26.50 -3.39 3.81
CA GLU A 395 -25.55 -3.23 2.70
C GLU A 395 -25.05 -4.58 2.14
N HIS A 396 -24.98 -5.60 3.00
CA HIS A 396 -24.44 -6.91 2.64
C HIS A 396 -25.52 -7.97 2.44
N ASP A 397 -26.58 -7.94 3.26
CA ASP A 397 -27.67 -8.90 3.25
C ASP A 397 -28.97 -8.26 3.78
N GLU A 398 -29.70 -7.62 2.86
CA GLU A 398 -31.02 -6.99 3.11
C GLU A 398 -32.04 -7.99 3.70
N GLU A 399 -32.03 -9.26 3.26
CA GLU A 399 -32.95 -10.29 3.78
C GLU A 399 -32.62 -10.63 5.24
N LEU A 400 -31.34 -10.78 5.57
CA LEU A 400 -30.90 -11.01 6.95
C LEU A 400 -31.24 -9.82 7.86
N ASN A 401 -31.05 -8.59 7.38
CA ASN A 401 -31.41 -7.37 8.12
C ASN A 401 -32.89 -7.35 8.48
N ASP A 402 -33.75 -7.50 7.46
CA ASP A 402 -35.21 -7.50 7.62
C ASP A 402 -35.68 -8.60 8.60
N GLU A 403 -35.11 -9.79 8.51
CA GLU A 403 -35.45 -10.91 9.38
C GLU A 403 -35.08 -10.63 10.84
N ILE A 404 -33.87 -10.11 11.11
CA ILE A 404 -33.44 -9.81 12.48
C ILE A 404 -34.22 -8.62 13.05
N GLU A 405 -34.47 -7.56 12.25
CA GLU A 405 -35.30 -6.42 12.65
C GLU A 405 -36.69 -6.92 13.07
N GLN A 406 -37.36 -7.69 12.21
CA GLN A 406 -38.69 -8.23 12.50
C GLN A 406 -38.69 -9.07 13.78
N MET A 407 -37.69 -9.94 13.98
CA MET A 407 -37.62 -10.81 15.14
C MET A 407 -37.38 -10.05 16.45
N LEU A 408 -36.47 -9.07 16.46
CA LEU A 408 -36.12 -8.29 17.65
C LEU A 408 -37.15 -7.21 18.00
N ARG A 409 -37.62 -6.48 16.99
CA ARG A 409 -38.52 -5.33 17.16
C ARG A 409 -39.97 -5.76 17.39
N ASP A 410 -40.44 -6.75 16.62
CA ASP A 410 -41.85 -7.11 16.60
C ASP A 410 -42.12 -8.44 17.32
N GLU A 411 -41.54 -9.54 16.84
CA GLU A 411 -41.96 -10.88 17.29
C GLU A 411 -41.61 -11.16 18.75
N LEU A 412 -40.39 -10.85 19.17
CA LEU A 412 -39.95 -11.07 20.54
C LEU A 412 -40.75 -10.22 21.52
N GLN A 413 -40.94 -8.93 21.21
CA GLN A 413 -41.70 -8.01 22.04
C GLN A 413 -43.18 -8.38 22.08
N GLU A 414 -43.78 -8.80 20.96
CA GLU A 414 -45.17 -9.27 20.94
C GLU A 414 -45.35 -10.52 21.80
N LYS A 415 -44.46 -11.52 21.66
CA LYS A 415 -44.54 -12.74 22.46
C LYS A 415 -44.42 -12.45 23.97
N ILE A 416 -43.55 -11.54 24.36
CA ILE A 416 -43.43 -11.12 25.77
C ILE A 416 -44.73 -10.44 26.24
N ARG A 417 -45.28 -9.52 25.44
CA ARG A 417 -46.52 -8.79 25.76
C ARG A 417 -47.72 -9.71 25.92
N ASN A 418 -47.79 -10.74 25.08
CA ASN A 418 -48.88 -11.73 25.06
C ASN A 418 -48.68 -12.88 26.05
N ARG A 419 -47.58 -12.87 26.82
CA ARG A 419 -47.24 -13.91 27.80
C ARG A 419 -47.19 -15.31 27.16
N ALA A 420 -46.52 -15.42 26.02
CA ALA A 420 -46.26 -16.70 25.36
C ALA A 420 -45.53 -17.70 26.30
N PRO A 421 -45.62 -19.02 26.05
CA PRO A 421 -44.85 -20.00 26.80
C PRO A 421 -43.35 -19.67 26.80
N ALA A 422 -42.66 -19.80 27.94
CA ALA A 422 -41.23 -19.50 28.06
C ALA A 422 -40.35 -20.28 27.06
N SER A 423 -40.79 -21.49 26.68
CA SER A 423 -40.13 -22.28 25.62
C SER A 423 -40.14 -21.59 24.26
N GLU A 424 -41.19 -20.83 23.93
CA GLU A 424 -41.26 -20.08 22.67
C GLU A 424 -40.34 -18.85 22.69
N ILE A 425 -40.20 -18.18 23.84
CA ILE A 425 -39.23 -17.08 24.01
C ILE A 425 -37.81 -17.60 23.82
N LYS A 426 -37.47 -18.72 24.46
CA LYS A 426 -36.16 -19.38 24.32
C LYS A 426 -35.87 -19.78 22.89
N GLN A 427 -36.86 -20.35 22.20
CA GLN A 427 -36.69 -20.75 20.81
C GLN A 427 -36.40 -19.54 19.92
N LEU A 428 -37.22 -18.48 20.01
CA LEU A 428 -37.05 -17.29 19.20
C LEU A 428 -35.70 -16.59 19.46
N VAL A 429 -35.28 -16.49 20.73
CA VAL A 429 -33.96 -15.96 21.08
C VAL A 429 -32.82 -16.81 20.51
N GLY A 430 -32.98 -18.14 20.49
CA GLY A 430 -32.03 -19.04 19.84
C GLY A 430 -31.93 -18.80 18.33
N GLU A 431 -33.05 -18.56 17.66
CA GLU A 431 -33.11 -18.23 16.23
C GLU A 431 -32.46 -16.86 15.95
N ILE A 432 -32.69 -15.84 16.79
CA ILE A 432 -32.04 -14.53 16.68
C ILE A 432 -30.52 -14.68 16.85
N ASN A 433 -30.06 -15.40 17.88
CA ASN A 433 -28.63 -15.62 18.10
C ASN A 433 -27.97 -16.34 16.93
N ALA A 434 -28.64 -17.31 16.30
CA ALA A 434 -28.12 -18.00 15.12
C ALA A 434 -27.99 -17.06 13.90
N LYS A 435 -28.86 -16.05 13.77
CA LYS A 435 -28.74 -15.02 12.74
C LYS A 435 -27.67 -13.99 13.07
N LEU A 436 -27.48 -13.64 14.35
CA LEU A 436 -26.37 -12.80 14.79
C LEU A 436 -25.01 -13.48 14.57
N ASP A 437 -24.94 -14.82 14.55
CA ASP A 437 -23.72 -15.53 14.13
C ASP A 437 -23.36 -15.20 12.66
N ALA A 438 -24.35 -14.98 11.79
CA ALA A 438 -24.12 -14.56 10.41
C ALA A 438 -23.72 -13.08 10.30
N VAL A 439 -24.28 -12.22 11.16
CA VAL A 439 -23.88 -10.81 11.28
C VAL A 439 -22.41 -10.70 11.69
N GLU A 440 -21.95 -11.52 12.63
CA GLU A 440 -20.54 -11.58 13.05
C GLU A 440 -19.57 -12.04 11.96
N VAL A 441 -20.07 -12.64 10.86
CA VAL A 441 -19.25 -13.06 9.71
C VAL A 441 -19.18 -11.96 8.65
N ILE A 442 -20.23 -11.17 8.51
CA ILE A 442 -20.37 -10.14 7.48
C ILE A 442 -19.84 -8.77 7.94
N VAL A 443 -20.09 -8.42 9.22
CA VAL A 443 -19.64 -7.16 9.82
C VAL A 443 -18.11 -7.02 10.05
N PRO A 444 -17.27 -8.08 10.20
CA PRO A 444 -15.82 -7.92 10.31
C PRO A 444 -15.13 -7.56 8.98
N GLU A 445 -15.80 -7.67 7.82
CA GLU A 445 -15.23 -7.27 6.54
C GLU A 445 -15.42 -5.77 6.27
N PHE A 446 -14.73 -4.95 7.04
CA PHE A 446 -14.13 -3.74 6.47
C PHE A 446 -12.73 -3.53 7.01
N PRO A 447 -11.67 -3.87 6.25
CA PRO A 447 -10.58 -2.91 6.16
C PRO A 447 -11.17 -1.61 5.59
N LEU A 448 -11.03 -0.50 6.30
CA LEU A 448 -11.42 0.86 5.88
C LEU A 448 -10.66 1.37 4.63
N GLY A 449 -10.26 0.50 3.71
CA GLY A 449 -9.43 0.82 2.54
C GLY A 449 -9.91 0.30 1.18
N LEU A 450 -11.06 -0.38 1.06
CA LEU A 450 -11.43 -1.00 -0.23
C LEU A 450 -12.91 -0.90 -0.65
N ALA A 451 -13.58 0.20 -0.32
CA ALA A 451 -14.80 0.61 -1.03
C ALA A 451 -14.50 1.28 -2.39
N LEU A 452 -13.48 0.81 -3.11
CA LEU A 452 -13.21 1.24 -4.48
C LEU A 452 -12.61 0.19 -5.41
N VAL A 453 -12.78 -1.12 -5.16
CA VAL A 453 -12.59 -2.11 -6.25
C VAL A 453 -13.54 -3.29 -6.08
N MET A 454 -14.82 -3.15 -6.45
CA MET A 454 -15.68 -4.29 -6.83
C MET A 454 -16.92 -3.82 -7.61
N ALA A 455 -16.69 -3.15 -8.74
CA ALA A 455 -17.73 -2.91 -9.75
C ALA A 455 -17.18 -2.86 -11.18
N SER A 456 -16.40 -3.85 -11.60
CA SER A 456 -15.96 -3.93 -13.01
C SER A 456 -15.67 -5.32 -13.59
N ILE A 457 -15.94 -6.44 -12.88
CA ILE A 457 -15.78 -7.79 -13.48
C ILE A 457 -16.97 -8.72 -13.14
N VAL A 458 -18.21 -8.25 -13.34
CA VAL A 458 -19.34 -9.12 -13.74
C VAL A 458 -20.19 -8.35 -14.77
N GLY A 459 -19.58 -8.07 -15.92
CA GLY A 459 -20.16 -7.23 -16.97
C GLY A 459 -19.92 -7.75 -18.37
N THR A 460 -19.88 -9.07 -18.58
CA THR A 460 -19.86 -9.62 -19.95
C THR A 460 -20.70 -10.88 -20.08
N MET A 461 -22.03 -10.75 -19.92
CA MET A 461 -23.01 -11.54 -20.68
C MET A 461 -24.41 -11.04 -20.36
N VAL A 462 -24.97 -10.18 -21.23
CA VAL A 462 -26.38 -10.07 -21.66
C VAL A 462 -26.58 -8.70 -22.35
N VAL A 463 -25.88 -8.48 -23.47
CA VAL A 463 -26.30 -7.48 -24.48
C VAL A 463 -26.23 -8.11 -25.87
N LEU A 464 -26.98 -9.20 -26.05
CA LEU A 464 -27.34 -9.71 -27.38
C LEU A 464 -28.78 -10.24 -27.41
N THR A 465 -29.72 -9.53 -26.77
CA THR A 465 -31.14 -9.66 -27.13
C THR A 465 -31.93 -8.43 -26.69
N ARG A 466 -31.91 -7.36 -27.50
CA ARG A 466 -33.09 -6.47 -27.71
C ARG A 466 -32.92 -5.35 -28.75
N ALA A 467 -32.00 -5.45 -29.71
CA ALA A 467 -32.05 -4.61 -30.91
C ALA A 467 -32.93 -5.25 -32.01
N LYS A 468 -34.24 -5.42 -31.72
CA LYS A 468 -35.26 -5.71 -32.76
C LYS A 468 -36.66 -5.18 -32.43
N LYS A 469 -36.74 -4.16 -31.57
CA LYS A 469 -37.97 -3.42 -31.28
C LYS A 469 -37.62 -1.95 -31.13
N LEU A 470 -37.50 -1.28 -32.27
CA LEU A 470 -37.79 0.14 -32.53
C LEU A 470 -37.35 0.35 -33.98
N GLY A 471 -38.19 -0.15 -34.89
CA GLY A 471 -37.99 0.12 -36.30
C GLY A 471 -38.18 1.61 -36.57
N LEU A 472 -37.27 2.16 -37.37
CA LEU A 472 -37.42 3.20 -38.39
C LEU A 472 -36.17 4.09 -38.43
N PRO A 473 -35.83 4.59 -39.62
CA PRO A 473 -35.39 3.89 -40.82
C PRO A 473 -33.87 3.67 -40.88
#